data_AF-A0A8C2V0B6-F1
#
_entry.id   AF-A0A8C2V0B6-F1
#
_cell.length_a   1.000
_cell.length_b   1.000
_cell.length_c   1.000
_cell.angle_alpha   90.00
_cell.angle_beta   90.00
_cell.angle_gamma   90.00
#
_symmetry.space_group_name_H-M   'P 1'
#
loop_
_entity.id
_entity.type
_entity.pdbx_description
1 polymer ?
#
loop_
_entity_poly.entity_id
_entity_poly.type
_entity_poly.pdbx_seq_one_letter_code
_entity_poly.pdbx_strand_id
1 'polypeptide(L)'
;FTEEKLGQAEKTELDAHLENLLSKAECTKIWTEKIMKQTEVLLQPNPNARIEEFVYEKLDRKAPSRINNPELLGQYMIDAGTEFGPGTAYGNALIKCGETQKRIGTADRELIQTSALNFLTPLRNFIEGDYKTIAKERKLLQNKRLDLDAAKTRLKKAKAAETRSSSEQELRITQSEFDRQAEITRLLLEGISSTHAHHLRCLNDFVEAQMTYYAQCYQYMLDLQKQLGSFPSNYLSNNNQTSGTPVPSTLSNAVGSSAMASTSGLGITAPSSVTELKESSGSRKARVLYDYDAANSTELSLLADEVITVFSVVGMDSDWLMGERGNQKGKVPITYLELLN
;
A
#
# COMPACT_ATOMS: atom_id res chain seq x y z
N PHE A 1 3.54 -16.43 47.11
CA PHE A 1 2.23 -15.94 46.64
C PHE A 1 1.78 -14.80 47.53
N THR A 2 2.13 -13.58 47.15
CA THR A 2 1.62 -12.36 47.77
C THR A 2 0.75 -11.68 46.73
N GLU A 3 -0.52 -12.09 46.69
CA GLU A 3 -1.56 -11.39 45.93
C GLU A 3 -1.91 -10.09 46.67
N GLU A 4 -1.19 -9.02 46.33
CA GLU A 4 -1.63 -7.68 46.67
C GLU A 4 -2.81 -7.33 45.74
N LYS A 5 -4.03 -7.39 46.29
CA LYS A 5 -5.20 -6.80 45.63
C LYS A 5 -4.95 -5.30 45.48
N LEU A 6 -4.53 -4.86 44.28
CA LEU A 6 -4.58 -3.46 43.88
C LEU A 6 -6.01 -2.98 44.12
N GLY A 7 -6.22 -2.23 45.20
CA GLY A 7 -7.48 -1.56 45.45
C GLY A 7 -7.81 -0.67 44.26
N GLN A 8 -9.04 -0.79 43.75
CA GLN A 8 -9.59 0.14 42.79
C GLN A 8 -9.57 1.54 43.42
N ALA A 9 -8.50 2.30 43.16
CA ALA A 9 -8.54 3.74 43.34
C ALA A 9 -9.63 4.28 42.42
N GLU A 10 -10.46 5.19 42.93
CA GLU A 10 -11.47 5.90 42.13
C GLU A 10 -10.74 6.61 40.99
N LYS A 11 -10.91 6.10 39.77
CA LYS A 11 -10.15 6.51 38.59
C LYS A 11 -10.46 7.97 38.30
N THR A 12 -9.45 8.83 38.28
CA THR A 12 -9.63 10.19 37.75
C THR A 12 -10.00 10.10 36.28
N GLU A 13 -11.23 10.50 35.96
CA GLU A 13 -11.70 10.56 34.57
C GLU A 13 -11.06 11.74 33.86
N LEU A 14 -10.63 11.52 32.62
CA LEU A 14 -10.32 12.62 31.71
C LEU A 14 -11.65 13.23 31.25
N ASP A 15 -11.66 14.53 30.99
CA ASP A 15 -12.86 15.15 30.41
C ASP A 15 -13.15 14.56 29.02
N ALA A 16 -14.43 14.59 28.63
CA ALA A 16 -14.89 13.99 27.38
C ALA A 16 -14.25 14.64 26.13
N HIS A 17 -13.85 15.91 26.21
CA HIS A 17 -13.23 16.59 25.09
C HIS A 17 -11.80 16.06 24.86
N LEU A 18 -11.02 15.90 25.93
CA LEU A 18 -9.67 15.36 25.88
C LEU A 18 -9.65 13.89 25.42
N GLU A 19 -10.61 13.07 25.87
CA GLU A 19 -10.76 11.69 25.37
C GLU A 19 -11.06 11.64 23.86
N ASN A 20 -11.93 12.53 23.37
CA ASN A 20 -12.22 12.63 21.93
C ASN A 20 -10.97 13.05 21.13
N LEU A 21 -10.20 14.02 21.64
CA LEU A 21 -8.94 14.45 21.05
C LEU A 21 -7.90 13.31 21.00
N LEU A 22 -7.78 12.54 22.08
CA LEU A 22 -6.89 11.38 22.16
C LEU A 22 -7.28 10.30 21.15
N SER A 23 -8.57 10.00 21.04
CA SER A 23 -9.11 9.03 20.05
C SER A 23 -8.82 9.48 18.62
N LYS A 24 -9.05 10.77 18.32
CA LYS A 24 -8.73 11.36 17.01
C LYS A 24 -7.24 11.28 16.69
N ALA A 25 -6.37 11.53 17.67
CA ALA A 25 -4.93 11.45 17.49
C ALA A 25 -4.45 10.04 17.16
N GLU A 26 -4.93 9.04 17.90
CA GLU A 26 -4.59 7.64 17.65
C GLU A 26 -5.08 7.18 16.27
N CYS A 27 -6.32 7.54 15.92
CA CYS A 27 -6.88 7.27 14.61
C CYS A 27 -6.02 7.92 13.51
N THR A 28 -5.62 9.18 13.70
CA THR A 28 -4.75 9.91 12.75
C THR A 28 -3.43 9.17 12.54
N LYS A 29 -2.76 8.76 13.62
CA LYS A 29 -1.49 8.02 13.51
C LYS A 29 -1.66 6.70 12.77
N ILE A 30 -2.63 5.89 13.17
CA ILE A 30 -2.85 4.56 12.57
C ILE A 30 -3.10 4.68 11.06
N TRP A 31 -3.96 5.62 10.66
CA TRP A 31 -4.27 5.79 9.24
C TRP A 31 -3.13 6.41 8.46
N THR A 32 -2.40 7.38 9.03
CA THR A 32 -1.20 7.93 8.40
C THR A 32 -0.15 6.84 8.14
N GLU A 33 0.14 5.97 9.12
CA GLU A 33 1.08 4.85 8.95
C GLU A 33 0.63 3.86 7.87
N LYS A 34 -0.66 3.47 7.90
CA LYS A 34 -1.22 2.51 6.93
C LYS A 34 -1.18 3.04 5.50
N ILE A 35 -1.60 4.28 5.31
CA ILE A 35 -1.61 4.93 3.99
C ILE A 35 -0.17 5.03 3.47
N MET A 36 0.76 5.53 4.29
CA MET A 36 2.17 5.66 3.92
C MET A 36 2.77 4.32 3.48
N LYS A 37 2.56 3.25 4.27
CA LYS A 37 3.03 1.90 3.94
C LYS A 37 2.45 1.39 2.62
N GLN A 38 1.16 1.62 2.35
CA GLN A 38 0.53 1.15 1.12
C GLN A 38 1.02 1.96 -0.10
N THR A 39 1.25 3.26 0.06
CA THR A 39 1.83 4.08 -0.99
C THR A 39 3.26 3.67 -1.31
N GLU A 40 4.08 3.31 -0.31
CA GLU A 40 5.42 2.73 -0.55
C GLU A 40 5.34 1.44 -1.38
N VAL A 41 4.37 0.55 -1.09
CA VAL A 41 4.15 -0.69 -1.88
C VAL A 41 3.73 -0.36 -3.32
N LEU A 42 2.88 0.66 -3.51
CA LEU A 42 2.45 1.10 -4.83
C LEU A 42 3.62 1.63 -5.67
N LEU A 43 4.48 2.46 -5.07
CA LEU A 43 5.63 3.05 -5.76
C LEU A 43 6.77 2.05 -5.98
N GLN A 44 6.98 1.14 -5.02
CA GLN A 44 8.01 0.11 -5.11
C GLN A 44 7.48 -1.23 -4.57
N PRO A 45 6.85 -2.06 -5.43
CA PRO A 45 6.30 -3.34 -5.01
C PRO A 45 7.36 -4.30 -4.46
N ASN A 46 8.60 -4.21 -4.95
CA ASN A 46 9.69 -5.08 -4.52
C ASN A 46 10.11 -4.79 -3.06
N PRO A 47 9.92 -5.74 -2.13
CA PRO A 47 10.25 -5.54 -0.72
C PRO A 47 11.75 -5.29 -0.49
N ASN A 48 12.62 -5.99 -1.23
CA ASN A 48 14.06 -5.86 -1.06
C ASN A 48 14.55 -4.47 -1.46
N ALA A 49 13.99 -3.92 -2.55
CA ALA A 49 14.33 -2.58 -3.00
C ALA A 49 13.88 -1.50 -2.01
N ARG A 50 12.72 -1.67 -1.36
CA ARG A 50 12.25 -0.77 -0.30
C ARG A 50 13.15 -0.79 0.92
N ILE A 51 13.57 -1.98 1.35
CA ILE A 51 14.47 -2.14 2.51
C ILE A 51 15.83 -1.49 2.22
N GLU A 52 16.37 -1.71 1.02
CA GLU A 52 17.61 -1.09 0.58
C GLU A 52 17.54 0.44 0.62
N GLU A 53 16.50 1.03 0.03
CA GLU A 53 16.28 2.47 0.03
C GLU A 53 16.18 3.05 1.46
N PHE A 54 15.44 2.38 2.33
CA PHE A 54 15.36 2.75 3.76
C PHE A 54 16.72 2.75 4.47
N VAL A 55 17.58 1.75 4.19
CA VAL A 55 18.93 1.66 4.78
C VAL A 55 19.80 2.82 4.31
N TYR A 56 19.76 3.14 3.02
CA TYR A 56 20.52 4.27 2.47
C TYR A 56 20.03 5.62 3.02
N GLU A 57 18.72 5.80 3.14
CA GLU A 57 18.11 6.98 3.77
C GLU A 57 18.58 7.13 5.24
N LYS A 58 18.59 6.04 6.01
CA LYS A 58 19.08 6.06 7.40
C LYS A 58 20.58 6.33 7.55
N LEU A 59 21.37 5.99 6.54
CA LEU A 59 22.82 6.22 6.53
C LEU A 59 23.21 7.58 5.96
N ASP A 60 22.24 8.42 5.56
CA ASP A 60 22.45 9.68 4.85
C ASP A 60 23.34 9.49 3.61
N ARG A 61 23.10 8.38 2.90
CA ARG A 61 23.82 8.00 1.68
C ARG A 61 22.84 7.92 0.53
N LYS A 62 23.30 8.31 -0.66
CA LYS A 62 22.49 8.18 -1.87
C LYS A 62 22.38 6.71 -2.26
N ALA A 63 21.16 6.19 -2.33
CA ALA A 63 20.89 4.86 -2.84
C ALA A 63 21.35 4.74 -4.30
N PRO A 64 21.86 3.57 -4.73
CA PRO A 64 22.17 3.32 -6.13
C PRO A 64 20.93 3.52 -7.00
N SER A 65 21.06 4.24 -8.12
CA SER A 65 19.96 4.41 -9.07
C SER A 65 19.74 3.09 -9.81
N ARG A 66 18.86 2.24 -9.29
CA ARG A 66 18.49 0.98 -9.94
C ARG A 66 17.68 1.25 -11.20
N ILE A 67 18.04 0.61 -12.31
CA ILE A 67 17.26 0.61 -13.56
C ILE A 67 15.87 0.05 -13.27
N ASN A 68 14.82 0.79 -13.64
CA ASN A 68 13.45 0.32 -13.46
C ASN A 68 13.01 -0.59 -14.63
N ASN A 69 11.88 -1.26 -14.47
CA ASN A 69 11.44 -2.30 -15.42
C ASN A 69 11.29 -1.77 -16.85
N PRO A 70 10.67 -0.58 -17.11
CA PRO A 70 10.57 -0.04 -18.46
C PRO A 70 11.93 0.32 -19.08
N GLU A 71 12.85 0.90 -18.30
CA GLU A 71 14.21 1.19 -18.78
C GLU A 71 14.99 -0.09 -19.13
N LEU A 72 14.85 -1.13 -18.30
CA LEU A 72 15.51 -2.42 -18.54
C LEU A 72 15.03 -3.05 -19.84
N LEU A 73 13.71 -3.08 -20.06
CA LEU A 73 13.13 -3.55 -21.32
C LEU A 73 13.60 -2.69 -22.49
N GLY A 74 13.56 -1.36 -22.34
CA GLY A 74 13.97 -0.42 -23.37
C GLY A 74 15.43 -0.58 -23.78
N GLN A 75 16.32 -0.89 -22.83
CA GLN A 75 17.72 -1.20 -23.11
C GLN A 75 17.87 -2.40 -24.05
N TYR A 76 17.29 -3.55 -23.71
CA TYR A 76 17.38 -4.75 -24.54
C TYR A 76 16.72 -4.57 -25.91
N MET A 77 15.61 -3.82 -26.01
CA MET A 77 14.97 -3.54 -27.29
C MET A 77 15.85 -2.71 -28.23
N ILE A 78 16.56 -1.71 -27.69
CA ILE A 78 17.49 -0.87 -28.46
C ILE A 78 18.69 -1.70 -28.91
N ASP A 79 19.27 -2.50 -28.01
CA ASP A 79 20.43 -3.34 -28.32
C ASP A 79 20.07 -4.37 -29.40
N ALA A 80 18.93 -5.06 -29.25
CA ALA A 80 18.42 -5.99 -30.25
C ALA A 80 18.15 -5.30 -31.59
N GLY A 81 17.48 -4.15 -31.58
CA GLY A 81 17.18 -3.41 -32.82
C GLY A 81 18.44 -2.93 -33.56
N THR A 82 19.50 -2.62 -32.81
CA THR A 82 20.82 -2.27 -33.37
C THR A 82 21.50 -3.51 -33.98
N GLU A 83 21.42 -4.65 -33.31
CA GLU A 83 22.00 -5.93 -33.78
C GLU A 83 21.30 -6.47 -35.03
N PHE A 84 19.97 -6.34 -35.13
CA PHE A 84 19.23 -6.65 -36.36
C PHE A 84 19.63 -5.77 -37.56
N GLY A 85 20.24 -4.61 -37.29
CA GLY A 85 20.77 -3.70 -38.28
C GLY A 85 19.72 -2.74 -38.86
N PRO A 86 20.17 -1.56 -39.32
CA PRO A 86 19.29 -0.46 -39.76
C PRO A 86 18.53 -0.74 -41.06
N GLY A 87 18.93 -1.78 -41.80
CA GLY A 87 18.28 -2.20 -43.05
C GLY A 87 16.97 -2.96 -42.86
N THR A 88 16.58 -3.30 -41.62
CA THR A 88 15.35 -4.03 -41.33
C THR A 88 14.30 -3.10 -40.72
N ALA A 89 13.05 -3.16 -41.19
CA ALA A 89 11.96 -2.42 -40.53
C ALA A 89 11.73 -2.87 -39.09
N TYR A 90 11.97 -4.14 -38.80
CA TYR A 90 11.87 -4.67 -37.45
C TYR A 90 12.91 -4.05 -36.51
N GLY A 91 14.18 -3.96 -36.93
CA GLY A 91 15.23 -3.30 -36.14
C GLY A 91 14.90 -1.84 -35.86
N ASN A 92 14.45 -1.10 -36.89
CA ASN A 92 14.02 0.29 -36.73
C ASN A 92 12.81 0.44 -35.79
N ALA A 93 11.82 -0.45 -35.87
CA ALA A 93 10.66 -0.44 -34.98
C ALA A 93 11.04 -0.77 -33.53
N LEU A 94 11.92 -1.76 -33.32
CA LEU A 94 12.43 -2.13 -32.00
C LEU A 94 13.14 -0.96 -31.31
N ILE A 95 13.98 -0.22 -32.04
CA ILE A 95 14.65 0.97 -31.50
C ILE A 95 13.61 2.01 -31.04
N LYS A 96 12.58 2.30 -31.84
CA LYS A 96 11.52 3.26 -31.46
C LYS A 96 10.70 2.82 -30.25
N CYS A 97 10.35 1.54 -30.18
CA CYS A 97 9.70 0.99 -29.00
C CYS A 97 10.59 1.09 -27.76
N GLY A 98 11.88 0.74 -27.88
CA GLY A 98 12.83 0.81 -26.77
C GLY A 98 13.10 2.24 -26.28
N GLU A 99 13.25 3.21 -27.18
CA GLU A 99 13.35 4.64 -26.85
C GLU A 99 12.11 5.13 -26.08
N THR A 100 10.93 4.67 -26.48
CA THR A 100 9.67 5.04 -25.80
C THR A 100 9.57 4.39 -24.42
N GLN A 101 9.99 3.14 -24.27
CA GLN A 101 10.03 2.47 -22.96
C GLN A 101 11.01 3.16 -21.99
N LYS A 102 12.17 3.62 -22.49
CA LYS A 102 13.09 4.43 -21.67
C LYS A 102 12.44 5.73 -21.20
N ARG A 103 11.68 6.43 -22.06
CA ARG A 103 10.94 7.65 -21.67
C ARG A 103 9.89 7.38 -20.59
N ILE A 104 9.16 6.27 -20.69
CA ILE A 104 8.21 5.84 -19.64
C ILE A 104 8.94 5.56 -18.33
N GLY A 105 10.10 4.89 -18.40
CA GLY A 105 10.90 4.64 -17.21
C GLY A 105 11.40 5.93 -16.54
N THR A 106 11.74 6.96 -17.30
CA THR A 106 12.04 8.29 -16.72
C THR A 106 10.82 8.88 -16.00
N ALA A 107 9.63 8.84 -16.61
CA ALA A 107 8.40 9.34 -15.98
C ALA A 107 8.05 8.55 -14.70
N ASP A 108 8.29 7.25 -14.69
CA ASP A 108 8.09 6.38 -13.53
C ASP A 108 9.02 6.78 -12.35
N ARG A 109 10.30 7.09 -12.64
CA ARG A 109 11.21 7.64 -11.62
C ARG A 109 10.72 8.96 -11.04
N GLU A 110 10.22 9.84 -11.89
CA GLU A 110 9.69 11.15 -11.47
C GLU A 110 8.46 10.99 -10.58
N LEU A 111 7.56 10.05 -10.90
CA LEU A 111 6.42 9.71 -10.05
C LEU A 111 6.86 9.24 -8.66
N ILE A 112 7.82 8.32 -8.60
CA ILE A 112 8.36 7.77 -7.34
C ILE A 112 8.97 8.89 -6.50
N GLN A 113 9.84 9.71 -7.10
CA GLN A 113 10.51 10.81 -6.39
C GLN A 113 9.51 11.88 -5.91
N THR A 114 8.60 12.32 -6.77
CA THR A 114 7.61 13.34 -6.43
C THR A 114 6.69 12.88 -5.31
N SER A 115 6.24 11.63 -5.37
CA SER A 115 5.41 11.03 -4.31
C SER A 115 6.19 10.85 -3.00
N ALA A 116 7.46 10.46 -3.06
CA ALA A 116 8.29 10.34 -1.87
C ALA A 116 8.51 11.68 -1.17
N LEU A 117 8.79 12.74 -1.93
CA LEU A 117 9.08 14.06 -1.39
C LEU A 117 7.83 14.81 -0.91
N ASN A 118 6.76 14.83 -1.70
CA ASN A 118 5.60 15.69 -1.44
C ASN A 118 4.50 14.98 -0.64
N PHE A 119 4.51 13.65 -0.60
CA PHE A 119 3.51 12.86 0.12
C PHE A 119 4.10 12.04 1.26
N LEU A 120 5.08 11.15 1.01
CA LEU A 120 5.59 10.27 2.07
C LEU A 120 6.39 11.01 3.14
N THR A 121 7.26 11.95 2.74
CA THR A 121 8.15 12.66 3.67
C THR A 121 7.38 13.50 4.70
N PRO A 122 6.36 14.32 4.34
CA PRO A 122 5.54 15.02 5.32
C PRO A 122 4.84 14.09 6.32
N LEU A 123 4.28 12.97 5.83
CA LEU A 123 3.63 11.98 6.70
C LEU A 123 4.64 11.33 7.66
N ARG A 124 5.84 11.00 7.18
CA ARG A 124 6.91 10.44 8.00
C ARG A 124 7.37 11.43 9.06
N ASN A 125 7.53 12.71 8.70
CA ASN A 125 7.89 13.77 9.65
C ASN A 125 6.86 13.92 10.78
N PHE A 126 5.56 13.83 10.45
CA PHE A 126 4.51 13.84 11.47
C PHE A 126 4.62 12.63 12.42
N ILE A 127 4.78 11.42 11.88
CA ILE A 127 4.89 10.19 12.69
C ILE A 127 6.15 10.19 13.56
N GLU A 128 7.29 10.57 12.97
CA GLU A 128 8.59 10.50 13.63
C GLU A 128 8.91 11.71 14.52
N GLY A 129 8.22 12.83 14.34
CA GLY A 129 8.38 14.07 15.11
C GLY A 129 7.18 14.33 16.02
N ASP A 130 6.13 14.94 15.47
CA ASP A 130 4.98 15.45 16.21
C ASP A 130 4.28 14.35 17.03
N TYR A 131 4.01 13.20 16.41
CA TYR A 131 3.30 12.12 17.08
C TYR A 131 4.13 11.48 18.19
N LYS A 132 5.46 11.38 18.06
CA LYS A 132 6.32 10.91 19.17
C LYS A 132 6.21 11.84 20.38
N THR A 133 6.12 13.14 20.15
CA THR A 133 5.90 14.14 21.20
C THR A 133 4.52 13.96 21.84
N ILE A 134 3.46 13.84 21.03
CA ILE A 134 2.09 13.57 21.51
C ILE A 134 2.06 12.28 22.36
N ALA A 135 2.69 11.20 21.88
CA ALA A 135 2.73 9.92 22.58
C ALA A 135 3.47 10.03 23.93
N LYS A 136 4.57 10.78 23.99
CA LYS A 136 5.31 11.05 25.23
C LYS A 136 4.46 11.82 26.23
N GLU A 137 3.85 12.93 25.83
CA GLU A 137 3.04 13.77 26.73
C GLU A 137 1.77 13.04 27.19
N ARG A 138 1.14 12.24 26.32
CA ARG A 138 0.04 11.34 26.70
C ARG A 138 0.47 10.32 27.76
N LYS A 139 1.66 9.72 27.64
CA LYS A 139 2.20 8.78 28.63
C LYS A 139 2.46 9.48 29.97
N LEU A 140 3.01 10.70 29.94
CA LEU A 140 3.20 11.51 31.14
C LEU A 140 1.87 11.86 31.80
N LEU A 141 0.85 12.23 31.03
CA LEU A 141 -0.51 12.48 31.53
C LEU A 141 -1.09 11.25 32.23
N GLN A 142 -0.93 10.07 31.64
CA GLN A 142 -1.39 8.81 32.27
C GLN A 142 -0.66 8.54 33.59
N ASN A 143 0.65 8.80 33.66
CA ASN A 143 1.41 8.66 34.91
C ASN A 143 0.91 9.66 35.96
N LYS A 144 0.74 10.94 35.61
CA LYS A 144 0.23 11.97 36.54
C LYS A 144 -1.18 11.69 37.03
N ARG A 145 -2.02 11.06 36.19
CA ARG A 145 -3.35 10.57 36.60
C ARG A 145 -3.23 9.53 37.72
N LEU A 146 -2.32 8.56 37.56
CA LEU A 146 -2.08 7.53 38.58
C LEU A 146 -1.51 8.11 39.87
N ASP A 147 -0.60 9.09 39.77
CA ASP A 147 -0.06 9.81 40.94
C ASP A 147 -1.19 10.54 41.71
N LEU A 148 -2.09 11.20 40.98
CA LEU A 148 -3.25 11.88 41.55
C LEU A 148 -4.24 10.89 42.21
N ASP A 149 -4.53 9.75 41.57
CA ASP A 149 -5.37 8.69 42.14
C ASP A 149 -4.77 8.14 43.44
N ALA A 150 -3.44 7.97 43.49
CA ALA A 150 -2.71 7.55 44.67
C ALA A 150 -2.78 8.60 45.79
N ALA A 151 -2.59 9.89 45.48
CA ALA A 151 -2.68 10.97 46.45
C ALA A 151 -4.10 11.12 47.03
N LYS A 152 -5.14 11.01 46.19
CA LYS A 152 -6.55 10.96 46.63
C LYS A 152 -6.79 9.80 47.60
N THR A 153 -6.22 8.63 47.30
CA THR A 153 -6.33 7.45 48.15
C THR A 153 -5.58 7.61 49.48
N ARG A 154 -4.39 8.22 49.47
CA ARG A 154 -3.62 8.54 50.69
C ARG A 154 -4.39 9.49 51.59
N LEU A 155 -4.96 10.56 51.04
CA LEU A 155 -5.77 11.51 51.81
C LEU A 155 -6.99 10.82 52.45
N LYS A 156 -7.71 9.96 51.71
CA LYS A 156 -8.85 9.20 52.25
C LYS A 156 -8.45 8.28 53.43
N LYS A 157 -7.20 7.78 53.46
CA LYS A 157 -6.69 6.89 54.52
C LYS A 157 -6.09 7.64 55.71
N ALA A 158 -5.76 8.93 55.59
CA ALA A 158 -5.13 9.71 56.63
C ALA A 158 -6.10 10.00 57.80
N LYS A 159 -5.79 9.47 58.99
CA LYS A 159 -6.64 9.61 60.19
C LYS A 159 -6.14 10.68 61.17
N ALA A 160 -4.82 10.88 61.30
CA ALA A 160 -4.26 11.86 62.21
C ALA A 160 -4.18 13.25 61.55
N ALA A 161 -4.41 14.32 62.32
CA ALA A 161 -4.49 15.69 61.81
C ALA A 161 -3.23 16.12 61.04
N GLU A 162 -2.04 15.79 61.56
CA GLU A 162 -0.76 16.10 60.92
C GLU A 162 -0.58 15.34 59.60
N THR A 163 -0.83 14.02 59.59
CA THR A 163 -0.77 13.19 58.38
C THR A 163 -1.79 13.62 57.32
N ARG A 164 -2.95 14.13 57.77
CA ARG A 164 -4.01 14.63 56.90
C ARG A 164 -3.58 15.94 56.24
N SER A 165 -3.05 16.89 56.99
CA SER A 165 -2.53 18.15 56.45
C SER A 165 -1.42 17.92 55.41
N SER A 166 -0.48 17.00 55.69
CA SER A 166 0.56 16.62 54.73
C SER A 166 -0.02 15.97 53.46
N SER A 167 -1.00 15.06 53.60
CA SER A 167 -1.66 14.43 52.44
C SER A 167 -2.50 15.40 51.61
N GLU A 168 -3.11 16.42 52.25
CA GLU A 168 -3.84 17.50 51.55
C GLU A 168 -2.88 18.36 50.72
N GLN A 169 -1.70 18.68 51.27
CA GLN A 169 -0.67 19.40 50.52
C GLN A 169 -0.14 18.59 49.33
N GLU A 170 0.12 17.30 49.52
CA GLU A 170 0.53 16.39 48.44
C GLU A 170 -0.54 16.30 47.33
N LEU A 171 -1.81 16.16 47.71
CA LEU A 171 -2.93 16.13 46.77
C LEU A 171 -3.00 17.41 45.94
N ARG A 172 -2.79 18.57 46.57
CA ARG A 172 -2.81 19.86 45.87
C ARG A 172 -1.68 19.98 44.83
N ILE A 173 -0.48 19.50 45.17
CA ILE A 173 0.68 19.51 44.27
C ILE A 173 0.43 18.57 43.09
N THR A 174 0.05 17.32 43.35
CA THR A 174 -0.21 16.32 42.31
C THR A 174 -1.38 16.70 41.39
N GLN A 175 -2.44 17.33 41.92
CA GLN A 175 -3.52 17.89 41.12
C GLN A 175 -3.00 18.97 40.17
N SER A 176 -2.22 19.94 40.67
CA SER A 176 -1.66 21.00 39.83
C SER A 176 -0.72 20.46 38.74
N GLU A 177 0.06 19.41 39.04
CA GLU A 177 0.92 18.76 38.04
C GLU A 177 0.11 18.03 36.96
N PHE A 178 -0.96 17.35 37.36
CA PHE A 178 -1.88 16.69 36.45
C PHE A 178 -2.57 17.70 35.53
N ASP A 179 -3.12 18.79 36.08
CA ASP A 179 -3.82 19.82 35.31
C ASP A 179 -2.87 20.48 34.28
N ARG A 180 -1.64 20.80 34.70
CA ARG A 180 -0.60 21.32 33.79
C ARG A 180 -0.28 20.33 32.67
N GLN A 181 -0.16 19.04 32.99
CA GLN A 181 0.14 18.00 32.02
C GLN A 181 -1.02 17.73 31.06
N ALA A 182 -2.26 17.81 31.56
CA ALA A 182 -3.48 17.70 30.75
C ALA A 182 -3.56 18.83 29.74
N GLU A 183 -3.24 20.06 30.16
CA GLU A 183 -3.22 21.23 29.29
C GLU A 183 -2.15 21.13 28.19
N ILE A 184 -0.92 20.73 28.52
CA ILE A 184 0.13 20.48 27.53
C ILE A 184 -0.32 19.44 26.50
N THR A 185 -0.91 18.35 26.97
CA THR A 185 -1.39 17.27 26.10
C THR A 185 -2.53 17.76 25.22
N ARG A 186 -3.48 18.52 25.77
CA ARG A 186 -4.60 19.11 25.04
C ARG A 186 -4.14 20.00 23.89
N LEU A 187 -3.21 20.92 24.16
CA LEU A 187 -2.67 21.84 23.14
C LEU A 187 -2.02 21.10 21.97
N LEU A 188 -1.25 20.04 22.26
CA LEU A 188 -0.65 19.21 21.21
C LEU A 188 -1.70 18.48 20.36
N LEU A 189 -2.74 17.93 21.01
CA LEU A 189 -3.81 17.22 20.31
C LEU A 189 -4.68 18.16 19.46
N GLU A 190 -4.92 19.38 19.92
CA GLU A 190 -5.62 20.41 19.14
C GLU A 190 -4.83 20.80 17.88
N GLY A 191 -3.50 20.81 17.99
CA GLY A 191 -2.57 21.05 16.89
C GLY A 191 -2.71 20.08 15.71
N ILE A 192 -3.25 18.88 15.92
CA ILE A 192 -3.48 17.87 14.86
C ILE A 192 -4.38 18.41 13.74
N SER A 193 -5.27 19.37 14.03
CA SER A 193 -6.11 19.98 13.00
C SER A 193 -5.28 20.73 11.95
N SER A 194 -4.16 21.35 12.36
CA SER A 194 -3.19 21.96 11.43
C SER A 194 -2.48 20.90 10.59
N THR A 195 -2.07 19.79 11.22
CA THR A 195 -1.49 18.63 10.54
C THR A 195 -2.44 18.08 9.48
N HIS A 196 -3.74 17.94 9.77
CA HIS A 196 -4.74 17.49 8.80
C HIS A 196 -4.83 18.43 7.60
N ALA A 197 -4.82 19.75 7.81
CA ALA A 197 -4.79 20.71 6.71
C ALA A 197 -3.53 20.61 5.85
N HIS A 198 -2.41 20.18 6.44
CA HIS A 198 -1.19 19.88 5.68
C HIS A 198 -1.30 18.56 4.90
N HIS A 199 -1.75 17.47 5.54
CA HIS A 199 -1.93 16.18 4.89
C HIS A 199 -2.94 16.23 3.73
N LEU A 200 -3.98 17.06 3.84
CA LEU A 200 -4.91 17.30 2.73
C LEU A 200 -4.22 17.90 1.51
N ARG A 201 -3.25 18.82 1.70
CA ARG A 201 -2.46 19.35 0.59
C ARG A 201 -1.58 18.27 -0.02
N CYS A 202 -0.88 17.49 0.81
CA CYS A 202 -0.07 16.36 0.35
C CYS A 202 -0.88 15.35 -0.48
N LEU A 203 -2.14 15.07 -0.09
CA LEU A 203 -3.03 14.19 -0.86
C LEU A 203 -3.33 14.74 -2.26
N ASN A 204 -3.57 16.06 -2.37
CA ASN A 204 -3.76 16.69 -3.68
C ASN A 204 -2.49 16.58 -4.53
N ASP A 205 -1.33 16.87 -3.95
CA ASP A 205 -0.04 16.76 -4.63
C ASP A 205 0.24 15.33 -5.11
N PHE A 206 -0.14 14.32 -4.32
CA PHE A 206 0.00 12.91 -4.70
C PHE A 206 -0.90 12.51 -5.88
N VAL A 207 -2.14 12.97 -5.88
CA VAL A 207 -3.08 12.71 -6.99
C VAL A 207 -2.60 13.41 -8.26
N GLU A 208 -2.11 14.66 -8.15
CA GLU A 208 -1.57 15.42 -9.28
C GLU A 208 -0.32 14.75 -9.88
N ALA A 209 0.57 14.22 -9.03
CA ALA A 209 1.74 13.46 -9.46
C ALA A 209 1.35 12.21 -10.28
N GLN A 210 0.37 11.43 -9.79
CA GLN A 210 -0.14 10.27 -10.52
C GLN A 210 -0.81 10.65 -11.84
N MET A 211 -1.65 11.70 -11.83
CA MET A 211 -2.31 12.20 -13.03
C MET A 211 -1.30 12.60 -14.11
N THR A 212 -0.27 13.34 -13.72
CA THR A 212 0.80 13.79 -14.61
C THR A 212 1.53 12.60 -15.24
N TYR A 213 1.87 11.59 -14.42
CA TYR A 213 2.53 10.37 -14.90
C TYR A 213 1.72 9.64 -15.98
N TYR A 214 0.43 9.37 -15.70
CA TYR A 214 -0.41 8.63 -16.65
C TYR A 214 -0.65 9.43 -17.95
N ALA A 215 -0.83 10.75 -17.83
CA ALA A 215 -1.00 11.63 -18.99
C ALA A 215 0.26 11.64 -19.88
N GLN A 216 1.45 11.73 -19.29
CA GLN A 216 2.73 11.67 -20.01
C GLN A 216 2.92 10.31 -20.70
N CYS A 217 2.69 9.20 -19.98
CA CYS A 217 2.83 7.86 -20.54
C CYS A 217 1.88 7.63 -21.73
N TYR A 218 0.63 8.09 -21.62
CA TYR A 218 -0.33 8.06 -22.71
C TYR A 218 0.17 8.82 -23.93
N GLN A 219 0.67 10.05 -23.74
CA GLN A 219 1.19 10.87 -24.83
C GLN A 219 2.40 10.20 -25.53
N TYR A 220 3.31 9.60 -24.76
CA TYR A 220 4.46 8.88 -25.32
C TYR A 220 4.04 7.69 -26.18
N MET A 221 3.03 6.95 -25.73
CA MET A 221 2.48 5.80 -26.46
C MET A 221 1.72 6.22 -27.72
N LEU A 222 0.96 7.31 -27.64
CA LEU A 222 0.27 7.86 -28.80
C LEU A 222 1.25 8.33 -29.89
N ASP A 223 2.36 8.96 -29.49
CA ASP A 223 3.39 9.38 -30.44
C ASP A 223 4.17 8.21 -31.02
N LEU A 224 4.36 7.13 -30.26
CA LEU A 224 4.94 5.88 -30.79
C LEU A 224 4.07 5.30 -31.90
N GLN A 225 2.74 5.26 -31.74
CA GLN A 225 1.84 4.76 -32.78
C GLN A 225 2.02 5.53 -34.11
N LYS A 226 2.18 6.86 -34.05
CA LYS A 226 2.45 7.69 -35.23
C LYS A 226 3.82 7.39 -35.85
N GLN A 227 4.85 7.21 -35.03
CA GLN A 227 6.20 6.88 -35.49
C GLN A 227 6.24 5.51 -36.16
N LEU A 228 5.58 4.50 -35.58
CA LEU A 228 5.50 3.17 -36.18
C LEU A 228 4.65 3.16 -37.46
N GLY A 229 3.60 3.98 -37.52
CA GLY A 229 2.78 4.14 -38.73
C GLY A 229 3.52 4.81 -39.91
N SER A 230 4.68 5.42 -39.67
CA SER A 230 5.53 6.00 -40.72
C SER A 230 6.41 4.96 -41.43
N PHE A 231 6.52 3.74 -40.91
CA PHE A 231 7.15 2.66 -41.65
C PHE A 231 6.30 2.35 -42.89
N PRO A 232 6.88 2.38 -44.10
CA PRO A 232 6.10 2.27 -45.32
C PRO A 232 5.31 0.96 -45.35
N SER A 233 4.02 1.03 -45.72
CA SER A 233 3.17 -0.12 -46.09
C SER A 233 3.76 -1.00 -47.21
N ASN A 234 4.96 -0.69 -47.71
CA ASN A 234 5.72 -1.50 -48.65
C ASN A 234 6.02 -2.93 -48.15
N TYR A 235 5.83 -3.22 -46.85
CA TYR A 235 5.86 -4.60 -46.34
C TYR A 235 4.60 -5.42 -46.66
N LEU A 236 3.44 -4.79 -46.90
CA LEU A 236 2.25 -5.47 -47.42
C LEU A 236 2.33 -5.69 -48.94
N SER A 237 3.16 -4.93 -49.65
CA SER A 237 3.36 -5.04 -51.10
C SER A 237 4.61 -5.82 -51.50
N ASN A 238 5.33 -6.43 -50.55
CA ASN A 238 6.45 -7.30 -50.88
C ASN A 238 5.89 -8.67 -51.29
N ASN A 239 6.14 -9.05 -52.54
CA ASN A 239 5.51 -10.15 -53.27
C ASN A 239 5.88 -11.57 -52.75
N ASN A 240 6.18 -11.73 -51.46
CA ASN A 240 6.69 -12.96 -50.86
C ASN A 240 6.07 -13.35 -49.50
N GLN A 241 5.02 -12.67 -49.01
CA GLN A 241 4.24 -13.15 -47.86
C GLN A 241 2.88 -12.46 -47.78
N THR A 242 1.81 -13.16 -48.13
CA THR A 242 0.43 -12.74 -47.90
C THR A 242 0.08 -12.93 -46.42
N SER A 243 0.18 -11.86 -45.63
CA SER A 243 -0.36 -11.82 -44.27
C SER A 243 -1.56 -10.88 -44.24
N GLY A 244 -2.70 -11.40 -43.77
CA GLY A 244 -4.02 -10.79 -43.87
C GLY A 244 -4.11 -9.36 -43.32
N THR A 245 -4.84 -8.52 -44.05
CA THR A 245 -5.23 -7.17 -43.68
C THR A 245 -6.14 -7.16 -42.44
N PRO A 246 -5.93 -6.28 -41.45
CA PRO A 246 -6.98 -5.94 -40.51
C PRO A 246 -7.90 -4.87 -41.11
N VAL A 247 -9.20 -5.10 -41.04
CA VAL A 247 -10.27 -4.18 -41.45
C VAL A 247 -10.31 -2.96 -40.52
N PRO A 248 -10.47 -1.72 -41.02
CA PRO A 248 -10.67 -0.55 -40.15
C PRO A 248 -12.12 -0.48 -39.67
N SER A 249 -12.37 -0.66 -38.38
CA SER A 249 -13.67 -0.39 -37.77
C SER A 249 -13.82 1.10 -37.48
N THR A 250 -14.51 1.81 -38.37
CA THR A 250 -15.06 3.14 -38.12
C THR A 250 -16.28 3.04 -37.22
N LEU A 251 -16.22 3.59 -36.01
CA LEU A 251 -17.41 3.96 -35.24
C LEU A 251 -17.20 5.35 -34.64
N SER A 252 -17.89 6.31 -35.25
CA SER A 252 -18.03 7.69 -34.79
C SER A 252 -19.10 7.80 -33.70
N ASN A 253 -18.80 8.67 -32.72
CA ASN A 253 -19.66 9.05 -31.60
C ASN A 253 -21.08 9.48 -32.01
N ALA A 254 -22.07 8.98 -31.27
CA ALA A 254 -23.34 9.67 -31.04
C ALA A 254 -23.62 9.72 -29.54
N VAL A 255 -23.91 10.93 -29.06
CA VAL A 255 -24.14 11.30 -27.66
C VAL A 255 -25.60 10.95 -27.29
N GLY A 256 -25.80 10.32 -26.13
CA GLY A 256 -27.13 10.07 -25.58
C GLY A 256 -27.06 9.58 -24.12
N SER A 257 -27.67 10.35 -23.22
CA SER A 257 -27.58 10.24 -21.77
C SER A 257 -28.16 8.96 -21.14
N SER A 258 -27.65 8.68 -19.93
CA SER A 258 -28.31 8.13 -18.73
C SER A 258 -28.19 6.64 -18.37
N ALA A 259 -27.98 6.47 -17.05
CA ALA A 259 -28.31 5.36 -16.15
C ALA A 259 -27.25 4.26 -15.84
N MET A 260 -26.94 4.23 -14.54
CA MET A 260 -26.31 3.21 -13.69
C MET A 260 -26.28 1.75 -14.19
N ALA A 261 -25.12 1.08 -14.02
CA ALA A 261 -25.03 -0.30 -13.57
C ALA A 261 -23.59 -0.69 -13.18
N SER A 262 -23.52 -1.63 -12.25
CA SER A 262 -22.39 -2.19 -11.51
C SER A 262 -21.58 -3.27 -12.26
N THR A 263 -20.33 -3.45 -11.80
CA THR A 263 -19.51 -4.69 -11.73
C THR A 263 -19.03 -5.45 -12.98
N SER A 264 -17.77 -5.91 -12.89
CA SER A 264 -17.12 -7.04 -13.60
C SER A 264 -16.61 -6.75 -15.02
N GLY A 265 -15.43 -7.17 -15.49
CA GLY A 265 -14.30 -7.95 -14.97
C GLY A 265 -13.26 -8.00 -16.11
N LEU A 266 -11.97 -7.84 -15.81
CA LEU A 266 -10.89 -7.94 -16.80
C LEU A 266 -10.30 -9.35 -16.72
N GLY A 267 -10.61 -10.17 -17.71
CA GLY A 267 -10.04 -11.50 -17.90
C GLY A 267 -8.56 -11.41 -18.25
N ILE A 268 -7.72 -12.04 -17.44
CA ILE A 268 -6.34 -12.38 -17.79
C ILE A 268 -6.31 -13.87 -18.11
N THR A 269 -5.93 -14.19 -19.33
CA THR A 269 -5.76 -15.54 -19.87
C THR A 269 -4.81 -16.38 -19.00
N ALA A 270 -5.32 -17.48 -18.45
CA ALA A 270 -4.54 -18.46 -17.71
C ALA A 270 -3.58 -19.23 -18.64
N PRO A 271 -2.42 -19.70 -18.13
CA PRO A 271 -1.51 -20.55 -18.89
C PRO A 271 -2.15 -21.91 -19.20
N SER A 272 -1.85 -22.46 -20.37
CA SER A 272 -2.51 -23.62 -21.00
C SER A 272 -2.47 -24.96 -20.23
N SER A 273 -1.92 -25.02 -19.02
CA SER A 273 -1.76 -26.26 -18.22
C SER A 273 -2.94 -26.54 -17.27
N VAL A 274 -3.87 -25.61 -17.09
CA VAL A 274 -5.02 -25.76 -16.16
C VAL A 274 -6.27 -26.36 -16.78
N THR A 275 -6.40 -26.37 -18.11
CA THR A 275 -7.58 -26.90 -18.81
C THR A 275 -7.72 -28.43 -18.66
N GLU A 276 -6.61 -29.16 -18.46
CA GLU A 276 -6.60 -30.63 -18.34
C GLU A 276 -7.15 -31.17 -17.00
N LEU A 277 -7.32 -30.32 -15.99
CA LEU A 277 -7.89 -30.73 -14.70
C LEU A 277 -9.41 -30.88 -14.74
N LYS A 278 -10.09 -30.31 -15.75
CA LYS A 278 -11.56 -30.31 -15.80
C LYS A 278 -12.15 -31.63 -16.31
N GLU A 279 -11.37 -32.42 -17.04
CA GLU A 279 -11.78 -33.72 -17.60
C GLU A 279 -11.30 -34.93 -16.78
N SER A 280 -10.34 -34.74 -15.86
CA SER A 280 -9.86 -35.79 -14.97
C SER A 280 -10.34 -35.54 -13.54
N SER A 281 -11.26 -36.34 -13.03
CA SER A 281 -11.78 -36.28 -11.64
C SER A 281 -10.74 -36.71 -10.59
N GLY A 282 -9.50 -36.24 -10.69
CA GLY A 282 -8.38 -36.55 -9.80
C GLY A 282 -7.88 -35.34 -9.04
N SER A 283 -7.43 -35.55 -7.80
CA SER A 283 -6.70 -34.55 -7.02
C SER A 283 -5.25 -34.44 -7.50
N ARG A 284 -4.72 -33.22 -7.66
CA ARG A 284 -3.30 -32.96 -7.95
C ARG A 284 -2.65 -32.15 -6.83
N LYS A 285 -1.32 -32.18 -6.75
CA LYS A 285 -0.59 -31.27 -5.86
C LYS A 285 -0.35 -29.95 -6.58
N ALA A 286 -0.43 -28.85 -5.86
CA ALA A 286 -0.12 -27.52 -6.37
C ALA A 286 0.79 -26.79 -5.39
N ARG A 287 1.78 -26.08 -5.91
CA ARG A 287 2.61 -25.15 -5.15
C ARG A 287 1.95 -23.78 -5.17
N VAL A 288 1.86 -23.15 -4.01
CA VAL A 288 1.32 -21.79 -3.89
C VAL A 288 2.39 -20.78 -4.31
N LEU A 289 2.04 -19.88 -5.23
CA LEU A 289 2.96 -18.87 -5.75
C LEU A 289 3.04 -17.61 -4.89
N TYR A 290 1.95 -17.26 -4.21
CA TYR A 290 1.82 -16.05 -3.40
C TYR A 290 0.96 -16.29 -2.16
N ASP A 291 1.21 -15.54 -1.10
CA ASP A 291 0.33 -15.52 0.07
C ASP A 291 -1.09 -15.09 -0.35
N TYR A 292 -2.11 -15.77 0.19
CA TYR A 292 -3.51 -15.47 -0.06
C TYR A 292 -4.29 -15.52 1.26
N ASP A 293 -4.95 -14.41 1.61
CA ASP A 293 -5.84 -14.37 2.76
C ASP A 293 -7.28 -14.66 2.30
N ALA A 294 -7.90 -15.70 2.86
CA ALA A 294 -9.29 -16.05 2.58
C ALA A 294 -10.22 -14.87 2.91
N ALA A 295 -11.04 -14.46 1.94
CA ALA A 295 -11.98 -13.35 2.10
C ALA A 295 -13.22 -13.75 2.93
N ASN A 296 -13.53 -15.05 3.00
CA ASN A 296 -14.66 -15.59 3.75
C ASN A 296 -14.42 -17.05 4.17
N SER A 297 -15.36 -17.61 4.95
CA SER A 297 -15.28 -18.96 5.50
C SER A 297 -15.37 -20.10 4.47
N THR A 298 -15.64 -19.80 3.20
CA THR A 298 -15.65 -20.80 2.11
C THR A 298 -14.32 -20.89 1.37
N GLU A 299 -13.38 -20.00 1.68
CA GLU A 299 -12.05 -19.90 1.06
C GLU A 299 -10.96 -20.39 2.01
N LEU A 300 -9.80 -20.79 1.45
CA LEU A 300 -8.66 -21.28 2.22
C LEU A 300 -7.48 -20.30 2.13
N SER A 301 -6.97 -19.83 3.27
CA SER A 301 -5.77 -18.97 3.29
C SER A 301 -4.51 -19.77 2.96
N LEU A 302 -3.70 -19.22 2.07
CA LEU A 302 -2.49 -19.83 1.54
C LEU A 302 -1.23 -19.06 1.94
N LEU A 303 -0.13 -19.79 2.09
CA LEU A 303 1.22 -19.26 2.26
C LEU A 303 2.06 -19.60 1.03
N ALA A 304 2.82 -18.63 0.53
CA ALA A 304 3.74 -18.81 -0.60
C ALA A 304 4.70 -19.98 -0.36
N ASP A 305 4.99 -20.71 -1.44
CA ASP A 305 5.80 -21.93 -1.49
C ASP A 305 5.26 -23.14 -0.72
N GLU A 306 4.08 -23.08 -0.11
CA GLU A 306 3.45 -24.27 0.46
C GLU A 306 2.87 -25.17 -0.64
N VAL A 307 2.81 -26.49 -0.39
CA VAL A 307 2.23 -27.46 -1.33
C VAL A 307 0.91 -27.99 -0.79
N ILE A 308 -0.17 -27.73 -1.52
CA ILE A 308 -1.53 -28.16 -1.17
C ILE A 308 -2.07 -29.17 -2.18
N THR A 309 -3.12 -29.90 -1.80
CA THR A 309 -3.85 -30.77 -2.74
C THR A 309 -5.03 -29.98 -3.32
N VAL A 310 -5.21 -30.02 -4.64
CA VAL A 310 -6.28 -29.30 -5.33
C VAL A 310 -7.08 -30.22 -6.24
N PHE A 311 -8.39 -29.98 -6.33
CA PHE A 311 -9.29 -30.73 -7.20
C PHE A 311 -10.46 -29.86 -7.69
N SER A 312 -11.05 -30.25 -8.83
CA SER A 312 -12.24 -29.59 -9.36
C SER A 312 -13.52 -30.14 -8.70
N VAL A 313 -14.47 -29.27 -8.40
CA VAL A 313 -15.80 -29.63 -7.85
C VAL A 313 -16.88 -29.21 -8.84
N VAL A 314 -17.86 -30.09 -9.07
CA VAL A 314 -18.98 -29.83 -9.99
C VAL A 314 -19.80 -28.63 -9.51
N GLY A 315 -19.99 -27.63 -10.37
CA GLY A 315 -20.71 -26.38 -10.05
C GLY A 315 -19.83 -25.24 -9.50
N MET A 316 -18.51 -25.40 -9.51
CA MET A 316 -17.55 -24.37 -9.11
C MET A 316 -17.11 -23.49 -10.29
N ASP A 317 -16.83 -22.21 -10.01
CA ASP A 317 -16.40 -21.23 -11.01
C ASP A 317 -15.07 -21.62 -11.67
N SER A 318 -14.85 -21.20 -12.93
CA SER A 318 -13.69 -21.60 -13.73
C SER A 318 -12.34 -21.16 -13.17
N ASP A 319 -12.34 -20.14 -12.33
CA ASP A 319 -11.13 -19.47 -11.85
C ASP A 319 -10.71 -19.98 -10.46
N TRP A 320 -11.43 -20.98 -9.94
CA TRP A 320 -11.27 -21.50 -8.60
C TRP A 320 -11.09 -23.02 -8.58
N LEU A 321 -10.25 -23.51 -7.66
CA LEU A 321 -10.13 -24.92 -7.30
C LEU A 321 -10.45 -25.12 -5.83
N MET A 322 -10.82 -26.35 -5.45
CA MET A 322 -10.95 -26.71 -4.04
C MET A 322 -9.58 -27.13 -3.53
N GLY A 323 -9.03 -26.38 -2.58
CA GLY A 323 -7.76 -26.66 -1.91
C GLY A 323 -7.97 -27.42 -0.60
N GLU A 324 -7.09 -28.38 -0.34
CA GLU A 324 -7.06 -29.19 0.88
C GLU A 324 -5.68 -29.14 1.51
N ARG A 325 -5.62 -28.59 2.74
CA ARG A 325 -4.43 -28.53 3.60
C ARG A 325 -4.74 -29.22 4.93
N GLY A 326 -4.37 -30.49 5.04
CA GLY A 326 -4.70 -31.32 6.20
C GLY A 326 -6.21 -31.45 6.39
N ASN A 327 -6.74 -30.97 7.52
CA ASN A 327 -8.18 -31.00 7.81
C ASN A 327 -8.95 -29.77 7.30
N GLN A 328 -8.27 -28.79 6.69
CA GLN A 328 -8.90 -27.57 6.18
C GLN A 328 -9.13 -27.70 4.67
N LYS A 329 -10.35 -27.34 4.24
CA LYS A 329 -10.74 -27.29 2.84
C LYS A 329 -11.40 -25.96 2.53
N GLY A 330 -11.12 -25.40 1.37
CA GLY A 330 -11.73 -24.16 0.93
C GLY A 330 -11.36 -23.84 -0.51
N LYS A 331 -12.09 -22.89 -1.09
CA LYS A 331 -11.83 -22.40 -2.44
C LYS A 331 -10.50 -21.65 -2.47
N VAL A 332 -9.71 -21.91 -3.51
CA VAL A 332 -8.43 -21.26 -3.77
C VAL A 332 -8.38 -20.77 -5.23
N PRO A 333 -7.89 -19.56 -5.48
CA PRO A 333 -7.81 -19.01 -6.83
C PRO A 333 -6.71 -19.70 -7.63
N ILE A 334 -7.02 -20.10 -8.87
CA ILE A 334 -6.08 -20.81 -9.76
C ILE A 334 -4.83 -19.98 -10.06
N THR A 335 -4.99 -18.66 -10.16
CA THR A 335 -3.89 -17.72 -10.47
C THR A 335 -2.80 -17.68 -9.40
N TYR A 336 -3.06 -18.21 -8.21
CA TYR A 336 -2.11 -18.29 -7.09
C TYR A 336 -1.42 -19.64 -6.99
N LEU A 337 -1.67 -20.54 -7.95
CA LEU A 337 -1.23 -21.92 -7.91
C LEU A 337 -0.39 -22.28 -9.13
N GLU A 338 0.65 -23.06 -8.90
CA GLU A 338 1.37 -23.81 -9.91
C GLU A 338 1.09 -25.30 -9.72
N LEU A 339 0.45 -25.94 -10.70
CA LEU A 339 0.18 -27.36 -10.64
C LEU A 339 1.48 -28.16 -10.78
N LEU A 340 1.70 -29.06 -9.83
CA LEU A 340 2.82 -30.00 -9.86
C LEU A 340 2.33 -31.29 -10.54
N ASN A 341 2.99 -31.66 -11.65
CA ASN A 341 2.72 -32.90 -12.36
C ASN A 341 3.16 -34.14 -11.58
#